data_AF-A0A5N8VP50-F1
#
_entry.id   AF-A0A5N8VP50-F1
#
_cell.length_a   1.000
_cell.length_b   1.000
_cell.length_c   1.000
_cell.angle_alpha   90.00
_cell.angle_beta   90.00
_cell.angle_gamma   90.00
#
_symmetry.space_group_name_H-M   'P 1'
#
loop_
_entity.id
_entity.type
_entity.pdbx_description
1 polymer ?
#
loop_
_entity_poly.entity_id
_entity_poly.type
_entity_poly.pdbx_seq_one_letter_code
_entity_poly.pdbx_strand_id
1 'polypeptide(L)' 'MWRLCVDGRPHRPVHQGGSCLEVLDRYPAGVPVRDSKVSHGPALVFGPAARSPFASALKAGFASA' A
#
# COMPACT_ATOMS: atom_id res chain seq x y z
N MET A 1 -8.79 -0.33 -6.66
CA MET A 1 -7.42 0.17 -6.42
C MET A 1 -7.49 1.27 -5.36
N TRP A 2 -6.57 1.30 -4.41
CA TRP A 2 -6.55 2.32 -3.35
C TRP A 2 -5.11 2.69 -2.96
N ARG A 3 -4.93 3.85 -2.34
CA ARG A 3 -3.62 4.39 -1.92
C ARG A 3 -3.50 4.39 -0.41
N LEU A 4 -2.42 3.79 0.11
CA LEU A 4 -1.99 3.96 1.49
C LEU A 4 -0.86 4.97 1.53
N CYS A 5 -1.15 6.20 1.93
CA CYS A 5 -0.12 7.18 2.21
C CYS A 5 0.26 7.10 3.67
N VAL A 6 1.55 7.05 3.97
CA VAL A 6 1.99 7.26 5.36
C VAL A 6 1.82 8.76 5.65
N ASP A 7 0.77 9.11 6.38
CA ASP A 7 0.57 10.48 6.83
C ASP A 7 1.78 10.91 7.66
N GLY A 8 2.44 11.96 7.19
CA GLY A 8 3.23 12.78 8.08
C GLY A 8 2.27 13.40 9.10
N ARG A 9 2.58 13.25 10.39
CA ARG A 9 2.01 13.94 11.56
C ARG A 9 1.34 15.31 11.23
N PRO A 10 0.34 15.75 12.02
CA PRO A 10 -0.50 16.94 11.77
C PRO A 10 0.20 18.33 11.69
N HIS A 11 1.53 18.40 11.60
CA HIS A 11 2.32 19.64 11.62
C HIS A 11 3.36 19.76 10.50
N ARG A 12 3.37 18.88 9.49
CA ARG A 12 4.35 18.96 8.39
C ARG A 12 3.66 19.37 7.08
N PRO A 13 4.07 20.49 6.44
CA PRO A 13 3.60 20.82 5.09
C PRO A 13 4.13 19.79 4.11
N VAL A 14 3.24 19.36 3.22
CA VAL A 14 3.29 18.07 2.57
C VAL A 14 3.60 18.25 1.10
N HIS A 15 4.79 17.82 0.67
CA HIS A 15 5.04 17.42 -0.72
C HIS A 15 4.80 15.89 -0.82
N GLN A 16 3.57 15.43 -0.51
CA GLN A 16 3.19 14.00 -0.45
C GLN A 16 2.79 13.41 -1.80
N GLY A 17 3.54 13.74 -2.85
CA GLY A 17 3.40 13.00 -4.12
C GLY A 17 4.04 11.60 -4.07
N GLY A 18 4.85 11.29 -3.05
CA GLY A 18 5.83 10.21 -3.14
C GLY A 18 5.89 9.18 -2.00
N SER A 19 5.13 9.25 -0.92
CA SER A 19 5.26 8.24 0.16
C SER A 19 3.96 7.45 0.32
N CYS A 20 3.44 6.93 -0.79
CA CYS A 20 2.22 6.14 -0.80
C CYS A 20 2.44 4.79 -1.48
N LEU A 21 1.78 3.76 -0.97
CA LEU A 21 1.64 2.47 -1.64
C LEU A 21 0.31 2.42 -2.39
N GLU A 22 0.34 2.06 -3.67
CA GLU A 22 -0.82 1.80 -4.51
C GLU A 22 -1.14 0.31 -4.50
N VAL A 23 -2.37 -0.04 -4.13
CA VAL A 23 -2.82 -1.43 -3.96
C VAL A 23 -3.97 -1.73 -4.91
N LEU A 24 -3.84 -2.83 -5.68
CA LEU A 24 -4.91 -3.35 -6.53
C LEU A 24 -5.63 -4.51 -5.83
N ASP A 25 -6.80 -4.22 -5.28
CA ASP A 25 -7.61 -5.11 -4.44
C ASP A 25 -8.40 -6.18 -5.21
N ARG A 26 -8.48 -6.08 -6.55
CA ARG A 26 -9.28 -6.97 -7.41
C ARG A 26 -8.49 -7.63 -8.54
N TYR A 27 -7.22 -7.94 -8.29
CA TYR A 27 -6.41 -8.69 -9.24
C TYR A 27 -6.59 -10.20 -9.04
N PRO A 28 -6.96 -10.99 -10.07
CA PRO A 28 -7.25 -12.41 -9.89
C PRO A 28 -6.13 -13.22 -9.25
N ALA A 29 -4.87 -12.93 -9.61
CA ALA A 29 -3.72 -13.67 -9.10
C ALA A 29 -3.20 -13.19 -7.73
N GLY A 30 -3.82 -12.19 -7.09
CA GLY A 30 -3.35 -11.71 -5.78
C GLY A 30 -3.70 -10.26 -5.44
N VAL A 31 -2.76 -9.60 -4.75
CA VAL A 31 -2.79 -8.18 -4.39
C VAL A 31 -1.49 -7.53 -4.86
N PRO A 32 -1.49 -6.92 -6.06
CA PRO A 32 -0.39 -6.09 -6.53
C PRO A 32 -0.26 -4.82 -5.66
N VAL A 33 0.97 -4.52 -5.27
CA VAL A 33 1.36 -3.35 -4.49
C VAL A 33 2.50 -2.64 -5.21
N ARG A 34 2.38 -1.32 -5.40
CA ARG A 34 3.38 -0.46 -6.04
C ARG A 34 3.73 0.71 -5.14
N ASP A 35 4.98 1.13 -5.17
CA ASP A 35 5.39 2.40 -4.56
C ASP A 35 5.07 3.55 -5.53
N SER A 36 4.45 4.62 -5.03
CA SER A 36 4.00 5.74 -5.87
C SER A 36 5.16 6.53 -6.52
N LYS A 37 6.40 6.43 -6.00
CA LYS A 37 7.59 7.03 -6.64
C LYS A 37 8.07 6.21 -7.84
N VAL A 38 7.66 4.95 -7.95
CA VAL A 38 8.11 4.01 -8.99
C VAL A 38 6.92 3.48 -9.79
N SER A 39 6.08 4.41 -10.28
CA SER A 39 4.83 4.11 -10.98
C SER A 39 5.00 3.17 -12.19
N HIS A 40 6.13 3.22 -12.88
CA HIS A 40 6.46 2.38 -14.04
C HIS A 40 7.28 1.12 -13.69
N GLY A 41 7.67 0.92 -12.42
CA GLY A 41 8.46 -0.24 -11.99
C GLY A 41 7.67 -1.54 -11.95
N PRO A 42 8.24 -2.65 -11.45
CA PRO A 42 7.46 -3.86 -11.16
C PRO A 42 6.56 -3.68 -9.93
N ALA A 43 5.45 -4.41 -9.89
CA ALA A 43 4.60 -4.52 -8.69
C ALA A 43 4.98 -5.76 -7.88
N LEU A 44 4.96 -5.66 -6.55
CA LEU A 44 5.01 -6.82 -5.68
C LEU A 44 3.61 -7.44 -5.63
N VAL A 45 3.47 -8.74 -5.93
CA VAL A 45 2.17 -9.41 -5.92
C VAL A 45 2.10 -10.38 -4.76
N PHE A 46 1.24 -10.09 -3.78
CA PHE A 46 0.94 -11.00 -2.70
C PHE A 46 -0.12 -12.00 -3.16
N GLY A 47 0.10 -13.30 -2.94
CA GLY A 47 -0.82 -14.34 -3.38
C GLY A 47 -2.22 -14.23 -2.76
N PRO A 48 -3.23 -14.92 -3.32
CA PRO A 48 -4.62 -14.80 -2.89
C PRO A 48 -4.84 -15.06 -1.38
N ALA A 49 -4.11 -16.01 -0.80
CA ALA A 49 -4.16 -16.33 0.62
C ALA A 49 -3.73 -15.16 1.53
N ALA A 50 -2.86 -14.28 1.04
CA ALA A 50 -2.36 -13.14 1.79
C ALA A 50 -3.25 -11.89 1.68
N ARG A 51 -4.29 -11.89 0.82
CA ARG A 51 -5.11 -10.70 0.54
C ARG A 51 -5.75 -10.11 1.79
N SER A 52 -6.52 -10.91 2.52
CA SER A 52 -7.22 -10.49 3.73
C SER A 52 -6.28 -10.10 4.87
N PRO A 53 -5.28 -10.91 5.26
CA PRO A 53 -4.37 -10.53 6.34
C PRO A 53 -3.55 -9.28 6.00
N PHE A 54 -3.12 -9.13 4.75
CA PHE A 54 -2.43 -7.92 4.28
C PHE A 54 -3.32 -6.68 4.44
N ALA A 55 -4.55 -6.69 3.91
CA ALA A 55 -5.46 -5.56 4.02
C ALA A 55 -5.80 -5.20 5.48
N SER A 56 -5.93 -6.19 6.35
CA SER A 56 -6.15 -5.98 7.79
C SER A 56 -4.94 -5.33 8.47
N ALA A 57 -3.72 -5.79 8.17
CA ALA A 57 -2.50 -5.21 8.73
C ALA A 57 -2.29 -3.74 8.33
N LEU A 58 -2.65 -3.38 7.09
CA LEU A 58 -2.58 -2.00 6.62
C LEU A 58 -3.59 -1.09 7.33
N LYS A 59 -4.82 -1.57 7.56
CA LYS A 59 -5.82 -0.82 8.34
C LYS A 59 -5.43 -0.63 9.81
N ALA A 60 -4.68 -1.59 10.36
CA ALA A 60 -4.19 -1.53 11.74
C ALA A 60 -2.94 -0.65 11.91
N GLY A 61 -2.39 -0.06 10.84
CA GLY A 61 -1.21 0.81 10.92
C GLY A 61 0.11 0.07 11.15
N PHE A 62 0.20 -1.18 10.69
CA PHE A 62 1.32 -2.12 10.92
C PHE A 62 1.52 -2.49 12.40
N ALA A 63 0.69 -3.42 12.90
CA ALA A 63 0.99 -4.12 14.14
C ALA A 63 2.16 -5.10 13.92
N SER A 64 3.35 -4.76 14.41
CA SER A 64 4.33 -5.78 14.82
C SER A 64 4.02 -6.20 16.24
N ALA A 65 4.13 -7.50 16.52
CA ALA A 65 4.24 -8.01 17.89
C ALA A 65 5.58 -7.56 18.50
#